data_AF-A0A5M9GFU9-F1
#
_entry.id   AF-A0A5M9GFU9-F1
#
_cell.length_a   1.000
_cell.length_b   1.000
_cell.length_c   1.000
_cell.angle_alpha   90.00
_cell.angle_beta   90.00
_cell.angle_gamma   90.00
#
_symmetry.space_group_name_H-M   'P 1'
#
loop_
_entity.id
_entity.type
_entity.pdbx_description
1 polymer ?
#
loop_
_entity_poly.entity_id
_entity_poly.type
_entity_poly.pdbx_seq_one_letter_code
_entity_poly.pdbx_strand_id
1 'polypeptide(L)'
;MRYPIHIYSHTEKFKHIFDLDRLKSLDSSCKTDLKRLQEAIQEVQAYRLELFNHAQQISDVEFEKVVVIQRYSRDKIKYEVRLECRPKIEKDYIDNEIVYIACKERKIFAGKERRLAIKHAEKLAKTNNAVIETKGFKIK
;
A
#
# COMPACT_ATOMS: atom_id res chain seq x y z
N MET A 1 5.55 -7.40 -17.73
CA MET A 1 6.63 -7.12 -16.77
C MET A 1 7.71 -6.32 -17.49
N ARG A 2 7.97 -5.09 -17.07
CA ARG A 2 9.16 -4.34 -17.52
C ARG A 2 10.35 -4.80 -16.69
N TYR A 3 11.43 -5.17 -17.35
CA TYR A 3 12.68 -5.56 -16.70
C TYR A 3 13.33 -4.34 -16.03
N PRO A 4 14.10 -4.53 -14.94
CA PRO A 4 14.87 -3.45 -14.35
C PRO A 4 15.78 -2.79 -15.39
N ILE A 5 15.86 -1.46 -15.35
CA ILE A 5 16.74 -0.69 -16.23
C ILE A 5 18.16 -0.92 -15.77
N HIS A 6 18.94 -1.59 -16.59
CA HIS A 6 20.35 -1.83 -16.34
C HIS A 6 21.20 -0.82 -17.10
N ILE A 7 22.15 -0.18 -16.40
CA ILE A 7 23.03 0.85 -16.95
C ILE A 7 24.47 0.43 -16.70
N TYR A 8 25.17 0.09 -17.77
CA TYR A 8 26.55 -0.42 -17.69
C TYR A 8 27.54 0.38 -18.52
N SER A 9 27.07 1.28 -19.38
CA SER A 9 27.92 2.06 -20.30
C SER A 9 29.02 2.87 -19.57
N HIS A 10 28.78 3.30 -18.33
CA HIS A 10 29.74 4.03 -17.51
C HIS A 10 30.82 3.16 -16.84
N THR A 11 30.70 1.84 -16.90
CA THR A 11 31.61 0.92 -16.17
C THR A 11 32.88 0.60 -16.95
N GLU A 12 32.87 0.80 -18.28
CA GLU A 12 34.04 0.55 -19.12
C GLU A 12 35.03 1.72 -19.04
N LYS A 13 36.26 1.43 -18.61
CA LYS A 13 37.36 2.42 -18.60
C LYS A 13 37.78 2.69 -20.05
N PHE A 14 37.42 3.81 -20.66
CA PHE A 14 37.72 4.02 -22.08
C PHE A 14 39.13 4.58 -22.38
N LYS A 15 39.84 5.14 -21.39
CA LYS A 15 41.12 5.85 -21.62
C LYS A 15 42.27 5.00 -22.18
N HIS A 16 42.14 3.67 -22.13
CA HIS A 16 43.15 2.75 -22.68
C HIS A 16 42.80 2.24 -24.09
N ILE A 17 41.68 2.70 -24.66
CA ILE A 17 41.18 2.28 -25.97
C ILE A 17 41.64 3.30 -27.01
N PHE A 18 42.46 2.84 -27.97
CA PHE A 18 42.92 3.63 -29.12
C PHE A 18 42.24 3.21 -30.44
N ASP A 19 41.12 2.49 -30.32
CA ASP A 19 40.23 2.11 -31.43
C ASP A 19 39.04 3.09 -31.47
N LEU A 20 38.98 3.89 -32.54
CA LEU A 20 37.96 4.93 -32.71
C LEU A 20 36.55 4.33 -32.84
N ASP A 21 36.40 3.19 -33.52
CA ASP A 21 35.08 2.61 -33.76
C ASP A 21 34.52 1.98 -32.48
N ARG A 22 35.41 1.41 -31.65
CA ARG A 22 35.04 1.00 -30.29
C ARG A 22 34.60 2.18 -29.44
N LEU A 23 35.32 3.30 -29.46
CA LEU A 23 34.92 4.51 -28.71
C LEU A 23 33.55 5.06 -29.16
N LYS A 24 33.26 5.06 -30.47
CA LYS A 24 31.94 5.45 -31.00
C LYS A 24 30.84 4.49 -30.56
N SER A 25 31.13 3.20 -30.48
CA SER A 25 30.20 2.19 -29.98
C SER A 25 29.84 2.47 -28.51
N LEU A 26 30.84 2.72 -27.66
CA LEU A 26 30.63 3.09 -26.25
C LEU A 26 29.79 4.35 -26.09
N ASP A 27 30.08 5.40 -26.86
CA ASP A 27 29.27 6.64 -26.86
C ASP A 27 27.82 6.38 -27.28
N SER A 28 27.60 5.53 -28.28
CA SER A 28 26.26 5.14 -28.74
C SER A 28 25.49 4.36 -27.67
N SER A 29 26.17 3.51 -26.90
CA SER A 29 25.60 2.84 -25.73
C SER A 29 25.23 3.84 -24.63
N CYS A 30 26.11 4.79 -24.31
CA CYS A 30 25.81 5.87 -23.36
C CYS A 30 24.55 6.67 -23.77
N LYS A 31 24.43 7.04 -25.05
CA LYS A 31 23.25 7.76 -25.58
C LYS A 31 21.96 6.97 -25.43
N THR A 32 22.03 5.66 -25.68
CA THR A 32 20.88 4.76 -25.54
C THR A 32 20.46 4.62 -24.07
N ASP A 33 21.41 4.46 -23.17
CA ASP A 33 21.17 4.40 -21.72
C ASP A 33 20.55 5.70 -21.20
N LEU A 34 21.08 6.86 -21.64
CA LEU A 34 20.51 8.17 -21.30
C LEU A 34 19.07 8.32 -21.79
N LYS A 35 18.77 7.90 -23.01
CA LYS A 35 17.40 7.95 -23.55
C LYS A 35 16.45 7.10 -22.70
N ARG A 36 16.82 5.85 -22.40
CA ARG A 36 16.01 4.95 -21.56
C ARG A 36 15.79 5.51 -20.15
N LEU A 37 16.82 6.13 -19.57
CA LEU A 37 16.71 6.82 -18.30
C LEU A 37 15.71 7.98 -18.35
N GLN A 38 15.77 8.81 -19.39
CA GLN A 38 14.84 9.94 -19.55
C GLN A 38 13.39 9.47 -19.68
N GLU A 39 13.13 8.42 -20.46
CA GLU A 39 11.80 7.81 -20.59
C GLU A 39 11.31 7.30 -19.22
N ALA A 40 12.15 6.59 -18.48
CA ALA A 40 11.79 6.09 -17.15
C ALA A 40 11.52 7.21 -16.13
N ILE A 41 12.30 8.30 -16.19
CA ILE A 41 12.06 9.49 -15.38
C ILE A 41 10.68 10.08 -15.70
N GLN A 42 10.32 10.21 -16.98
CA GLN A 42 9.02 10.74 -17.39
C GLN A 42 7.86 9.87 -16.90
N GLU A 43 8.01 8.55 -16.96
CA GLU A 43 6.98 7.61 -16.47
C GLU A 43 6.79 7.72 -14.95
N VAL A 44 7.88 7.79 -14.19
CA VAL A 44 7.82 7.96 -12.73
C VAL A 44 7.24 9.34 -12.37
N GLN A 45 7.53 10.37 -13.15
CA GLN A 45 6.94 11.70 -12.98
C GLN A 45 5.43 11.70 -13.23
N ALA A 46 4.97 11.03 -14.28
CA ALA A 46 3.55 10.88 -14.59
C ALA A 46 2.82 10.15 -13.45
N TYR A 47 3.36 9.01 -13.00
CA TYR A 47 2.82 8.27 -11.87
C TYR A 47 2.78 9.10 -10.58
N ARG A 48 3.83 9.89 -10.30
CA ARG A 48 3.86 10.79 -9.15
C ARG A 48 2.75 11.84 -9.21
N LEU A 49 2.44 12.36 -10.40
CA LEU A 49 1.35 13.32 -10.58
C LEU A 49 -0.03 12.66 -10.36
N GLU A 50 -0.24 11.46 -10.90
CA GLU A 50 -1.45 10.67 -10.66
C GLU A 50 -1.66 10.39 -9.17
N LEU A 51 -0.61 9.96 -8.48
CA LEU A 51 -0.62 9.72 -7.04
C LEU A 51 -0.93 11.00 -6.25
N PHE A 52 -0.35 12.14 -6.65
CA PHE A 52 -0.65 13.43 -6.03
C PHE A 52 -2.12 13.81 -6.21
N ASN A 53 -2.66 13.69 -7.43
CA ASN A 53 -4.06 13.99 -7.72
C ASN A 53 -5.00 13.08 -6.92
N HIS A 54 -4.67 11.80 -6.82
CA HIS A 54 -5.45 10.86 -6.02
C HIS A 54 -5.41 11.21 -4.52
N ALA A 55 -4.25 11.63 -4.00
CA ALA A 55 -4.13 12.08 -2.62
C ALA A 55 -4.99 13.33 -2.33
N GLN A 56 -5.08 14.28 -3.28
CA GLN A 56 -5.99 15.43 -3.18
C GLN A 56 -7.46 15.00 -3.20
N GLN A 57 -7.82 14.02 -4.04
CA GLN A 57 -9.19 13.48 -4.03
C GLN A 57 -9.53 12.85 -2.68
N ILE A 58 -8.60 12.09 -2.09
CA ILE A 58 -8.80 11.45 -0.78
C ILE A 58 -8.98 12.49 0.33
N SER A 59 -8.35 13.67 0.27
CA SER A 59 -8.53 14.69 1.31
C SER A 59 -9.96 15.20 1.43
N ASP A 60 -10.74 15.10 0.35
CA ASP A 60 -12.15 15.50 0.33
C ASP A 60 -13.12 14.35 0.63
N VAL A 61 -12.61 13.11 0.74
CA VAL A 61 -13.44 11.94 1.04
C VAL A 61 -13.82 11.92 2.52
N GLU A 62 -15.11 11.77 2.79
CA GLU A 62 -15.57 11.51 4.15
C GLU A 62 -15.17 10.11 4.61
N PHE A 63 -14.63 10.03 5.83
CA PHE A 63 -14.31 8.77 6.48
C PHE A 63 -15.26 8.50 7.63
N GLU A 64 -15.66 7.24 7.78
CA GLU A 64 -16.34 6.75 8.96
C GLU A 64 -15.42 5.88 9.81
N LYS A 65 -15.64 5.92 11.12
CA LYS A 65 -14.95 5.04 12.04
C LYS A 65 -15.82 3.81 12.29
N VAL A 66 -15.22 2.64 12.14
CA VAL A 66 -15.88 1.35 12.38
C VAL A 66 -15.01 0.53 13.31
N VAL A 67 -15.62 0.00 14.39
CA VAL A 67 -14.96 -0.97 15.25
C VAL A 67 -15.32 -2.36 14.79
N VAL A 68 -14.34 -3.08 14.25
CA VAL A 68 -14.53 -4.47 13.81
C VAL A 68 -14.09 -5.41 14.92
N ILE A 69 -14.98 -6.31 15.34
CA ILE A 69 -14.64 -7.45 16.17
C ILE A 69 -14.78 -8.74 15.36
N GLN A 70 -13.67 -9.43 15.16
CA GLN A 70 -13.60 -10.62 14.33
C GLN A 70 -13.19 -11.84 15.16
N ARG A 71 -13.95 -12.94 15.03
CA ARG A 71 -13.49 -14.25 15.47
C ARG A 71 -12.56 -14.84 14.41
N TYR A 72 -11.34 -15.16 14.81
CA TYR A 72 -10.33 -15.76 13.95
C TYR A 72 -9.83 -17.07 14.55
N SER A 73 -9.55 -18.06 13.71
CA SER A 73 -9.11 -19.39 14.15
C SER A 73 -8.12 -19.98 13.16
N ARG A 74 -6.83 -19.64 13.30
CA ARG A 74 -5.75 -20.32 12.57
C ARG A 74 -5.36 -21.62 13.27
N ASP A 75 -5.09 -21.54 14.58
CA ASP A 75 -4.74 -22.70 15.43
C ASP A 75 -5.60 -22.79 16.70
N LYS A 76 -5.96 -21.63 17.28
CA LYS A 76 -6.83 -21.49 18.45
C LYS A 76 -7.76 -20.30 18.23
N ILE A 77 -8.96 -20.37 18.81
CA ILE A 77 -9.93 -19.27 18.75
C ILE A 77 -9.32 -18.02 19.39
N LYS A 78 -9.32 -16.92 18.65
CA LYS A 78 -8.95 -15.58 19.10
C LYS A 78 -10.01 -14.58 18.64
N TYR A 79 -10.12 -13.48 19.36
CA TYR A 79 -10.95 -12.34 19.00
C TYR A 79 -10.05 -11.15 18.72
N GLU A 80 -10.13 -10.63 17.51
CA GLU A 80 -9.41 -9.44 17.10
C GLU A 80 -10.38 -8.26 17.09
N VAL A 81 -10.04 -7.18 17.80
CA VAL A 81 -10.76 -5.91 17.80
C VAL A 81 -9.89 -4.88 17.09
N ARG A 82 -10.46 -4.20 16.09
CA ARG A 82 -9.78 -3.16 15.29
C ARG A 82 -10.64 -1.91 15.17
N LEU A 83 -10.01 -0.74 15.21
CA LEU A 83 -10.62 0.52 14.81
C LEU A 83 -10.17 0.86 13.39
N GLU A 84 -11.10 0.77 12.46
CA GLU A 84 -10.91 1.05 11.03
C GLU A 84 -11.43 2.46 10.71
N CYS A 85 -10.70 3.22 9.89
CA CYS A 85 -11.16 4.48 9.30
C CYS A 85 -11.47 4.23 7.83
N ARG A 86 -12.73 3.90 7.54
CA ARG A 86 -13.18 3.51 6.21
C ARG A 86 -13.60 4.72 5.40
N PRO A 87 -13.15 4.87 4.15
CA PRO A 87 -13.73 5.88 3.27
C PRO A 87 -15.19 5.52 2.96
N LYS A 88 -16.09 6.50 2.93
CA LYS A 88 -17.48 6.31 2.51
C LYS A 88 -17.56 6.23 0.99
N ILE A 89 -17.19 5.08 0.43
CA ILE A 89 -17.23 4.80 -1.00
C ILE A 89 -18.04 3.54 -1.27
N GLU A 90 -18.64 3.44 -2.46
CA GLU A 90 -19.52 2.31 -2.82
C GLU A 90 -18.76 1.00 -3.10
N LYS A 91 -17.44 1.07 -3.30
CA LYS A 91 -16.63 -0.05 -3.78
C LYS A 91 -15.62 -0.51 -2.73
N ASP A 92 -15.64 -1.81 -2.43
CA ASP A 92 -14.63 -2.47 -1.60
C ASP A 92 -13.33 -2.81 -2.37
N TYR A 93 -13.37 -2.74 -3.70
CA TYR A 93 -12.26 -3.04 -4.61
C TYR A 93 -12.12 -1.98 -5.72
N ILE A 94 -10.88 -1.61 -6.03
CA ILE A 94 -10.50 -0.71 -7.12
C ILE A 94 -9.35 -1.36 -7.88
N ASP A 95 -9.44 -1.45 -9.21
CA ASP A 95 -8.43 -2.08 -10.07
C ASP A 95 -8.04 -3.52 -9.65
N ASN A 96 -9.03 -4.31 -9.21
CA ASN A 96 -8.88 -5.66 -8.64
C ASN A 96 -8.08 -5.73 -7.32
N GLU A 97 -7.70 -4.59 -6.75
CA GLU A 97 -7.08 -4.48 -5.44
C GLU A 97 -8.12 -4.11 -4.38
N ILE A 98 -7.97 -4.66 -3.17
CA ILE A 98 -8.84 -4.27 -2.05
C ILE A 98 -8.55 -2.83 -1.66
N VAL A 99 -9.59 -2.08 -1.28
CA VAL A 99 -9.42 -0.75 -0.72
C VAL A 99 -8.68 -0.86 0.61
N TYR A 100 -7.48 -0.29 0.67
CA TYR A 100 -6.67 -0.29 1.88
C TYR A 100 -7.21 0.74 2.87
N ILE A 101 -7.57 0.25 4.05
CA ILE A 101 -8.19 1.01 5.11
C ILE A 101 -7.18 1.23 6.24
N ALA A 102 -7.11 2.47 6.76
CA ALA A 102 -6.27 2.76 7.90
C ALA A 102 -6.80 2.07 9.18
N CYS A 103 -5.95 1.31 9.85
CA CYS A 103 -6.23 0.68 11.14
C CYS A 103 -5.53 1.48 12.24
N LYS A 104 -6.30 2.20 13.05
CA LYS A 104 -5.76 3.08 14.11
C LYS A 104 -5.43 2.34 15.40
N GLU A 105 -6.22 1.32 15.72
CA GLU A 105 -6.02 0.48 16.89
C GLU A 105 -6.28 -0.97 16.57
N ARG A 106 -5.50 -1.87 17.16
CA ARG A 106 -5.61 -3.32 16.99
C ARG A 106 -5.28 -4.01 18.30
N LYS A 107 -6.18 -4.86 18.77
CA LYS A 107 -5.96 -5.71 19.95
C LYS A 107 -6.50 -7.11 19.74
N ILE A 108 -5.72 -8.10 20.16
CA ILE A 108 -6.07 -9.52 20.07
C ILE A 108 -6.33 -10.05 21.48
N PHE A 109 -7.42 -10.79 21.62
CA PHE A 109 -7.86 -11.46 22.84
C PHE A 109 -7.88 -12.97 22.62
N ALA A 110 -7.55 -13.74 23.65
CA ALA A 110 -7.67 -15.19 23.60
C ALA A 110 -9.15 -15.61 23.54
N GLY A 111 -9.44 -16.84 23.08
CA GLY A 111 -10.82 -17.33 22.96
C GLY A 111 -11.62 -17.29 24.28
N LYS A 112 -10.95 -17.56 25.41
CA LYS A 112 -11.55 -17.46 26.76
C LYS A 112 -11.92 -16.02 27.16
N GLU A 113 -11.39 -15.03 26.46
CA GLU A 113 -11.54 -13.60 26.75
C GLU A 113 -12.62 -12.94 25.87
N ARG A 114 -13.55 -13.72 25.29
CA ARG A 114 -14.64 -13.19 24.44
C ARG A 114 -15.36 -11.98 25.05
N ARG A 115 -15.73 -12.07 26.34
CA ARG A 115 -16.44 -10.98 27.05
C ARG A 115 -15.57 -9.71 27.16
N LEU A 116 -14.27 -9.87 27.38
CA LEU A 116 -13.33 -8.74 27.44
C LEU A 116 -13.16 -8.09 26.06
N ALA A 117 -13.10 -8.90 25.00
CA ALA A 117 -13.04 -8.41 23.62
C ALA A 117 -14.27 -7.57 23.26
N ILE A 118 -15.48 -8.06 23.59
CA ILE A 118 -16.74 -7.34 23.36
C ILE A 118 -16.76 -6.02 24.14
N LYS A 119 -16.47 -6.06 25.45
CA LYS A 119 -16.43 -4.86 26.30
C LYS A 119 -15.41 -3.83 25.79
N HIS A 120 -14.28 -4.30 25.27
CA HIS A 120 -13.27 -3.43 24.68
C HIS A 120 -13.77 -2.80 23.37
N ALA A 121 -14.41 -3.57 22.49
CA ALA A 121 -15.01 -3.06 21.26
C ALA A 121 -16.09 -2.01 21.55
N GLU A 122 -16.98 -2.26 22.51
CA GLU A 122 -18.00 -1.30 22.96
C GLU A 122 -17.40 0.00 23.50
N LYS A 123 -16.36 -0.11 24.33
CA LYS A 123 -15.63 1.07 24.84
C LYS A 123 -15.03 1.87 23.68
N LEU A 124 -14.36 1.18 22.76
CA LEU A 124 -13.69 1.80 21.61
C LEU A 124 -14.68 2.49 20.67
N ALA A 125 -15.83 1.85 20.45
CA ALA A 125 -16.93 2.37 19.64
C ALA A 125 -17.51 3.65 20.25
N LYS A 126 -17.78 3.63 21.57
CA LYS A 126 -18.30 4.79 22.29
C LYS A 126 -17.32 5.97 22.28
N THR A 127 -16.04 5.73 22.54
CA THR A 127 -15.00 6.78 22.54
C THR A 127 -14.81 7.40 21.16
N ASN A 128 -15.03 6.64 20.09
CA ASN A 128 -14.80 7.10 18.73
C ASN A 128 -16.06 7.50 17.95
N ASN A 129 -17.24 7.42 18.57
CA ASN A 129 -18.54 7.53 17.87
C ASN A 129 -18.60 6.65 16.62
N ALA A 130 -18.26 5.37 16.79
CA ALA A 130 -18.11 4.39 15.72
C ALA A 130 -19.14 3.26 15.83
N VAL A 131 -19.55 2.70 14.70
CA VAL A 131 -20.42 1.52 14.64
C VAL A 131 -19.60 0.26 14.91
N ILE A 132 -20.20 -0.76 15.53
CA ILE A 132 -19.56 -2.06 15.75
C ILE A 132 -19.99 -3.04 14.67
N GLU A 133 -19.02 -3.65 14.01
CA GLU A 133 -19.23 -4.75 13.09
C GLU A 133 -18.67 -6.06 13.64
N THR A 134 -19.45 -7.13 13.54
CA THR A 134 -19.06 -8.46 13.99
C THR A 134 -18.78 -9.36 12.79
N LYS A 135 -17.59 -9.97 12.74
CA LYS A 135 -17.21 -10.93 11.69
C LYS A 135 -16.96 -12.31 12.30
N GLY A 136 -17.59 -13.34 11.74
CA GLY A 136 -17.39 -14.74 12.16
C GLY A 136 -18.08 -15.16 13.48
N PHE A 137 -18.91 -14.30 14.08
CA PHE A 137 -19.81 -14.63 15.19
C PHE A 137 -20.86 -13.52 15.40
N LYS A 138 -21.93 -13.80 16.16
CA LYS A 138 -22.90 -12.79 16.61
C LYS A 138 -22.67 -12.40 18.06
N ILE A 139 -22.81 -11.11 18.38
CA ILE A 139 -22.97 -10.64 19.75
C ILE A 139 -24.46 -10.89 20.10
N LYS A 140 -24.69 -11.61 21.20
CA LYS A 140 -26.02 -11.83 21.80
C LYS A 140 -26.07 -10.99 23.06
#